data_AF-A0AAV9V800-F1
#
_entry.id   AF-A0AAV9V800-F1
#
_cell.length_a   1.000
_cell.length_b   1.000
_cell.length_c   1.000
_cell.angle_alpha   90.00
_cell.angle_beta   90.00
_cell.angle_gamma   90.00
#
_symmetry.space_group_name_H-M   'P 1'
#
loop_
_entity.id
_entity.type
_entity.pdbx_description
1 polymer ?
#
loop_
_entity_poly.entity_id
_entity_poly.type
_entity_poly.pdbx_seq_one_letter_code
_entity_poly.pdbx_strand_id
1 'polypeptide(L)'
;MKPFRKLNGEGSSGGAPYSQEGTVTGDGSGGSKVDALLAAAPRLSFQDDDSLRPPSYDDANSVRSVFLPAHAGGAQDQIGVGVQDAIEFEYQFQVARSYEELATTVVRHAGSKTTVLAIQRLALGSHRPSTQTATSFSLVAVPLAANQLELTAKANPELAMRSLKVGMLDIAEDDPDIQFGTIDWSERGTGKPGVYGTELPPVFFERPYSMPPDILMFLNTFAFKPNSLRKIRPSIIGAGQQGFHPKITTGTSTLIDAKATWVAIPKDSMRFDCGIFEVAPKASATASSFTGTVQFTKWKFPKKQPPKVFVGLAGIDMDTTRPFRYSVAVTGLSHEGFSWTVRNWDDSTFAYSWGAALSWIAIANPPITAL
;
A
#
# COMPACT_ATOMS: atom_id res chain seq x y z
N MET A 1 8.12 23.75 -47.90
CA MET A 1 8.84 23.48 -46.63
C MET A 1 10.31 23.82 -46.84
N LYS A 2 10.83 24.83 -46.12
CA LYS A 2 12.25 25.24 -46.15
C LYS A 2 13.09 24.28 -45.31
N PRO A 3 14.34 23.94 -45.68
CA PRO A 3 15.21 23.11 -44.86
C PRO A 3 15.94 23.95 -43.79
N PHE A 4 15.98 23.44 -42.57
CA PHE A 4 16.70 24.05 -41.44
C PHE A 4 18.14 23.50 -41.34
N ARG A 5 19.07 24.44 -41.15
CA ARG A 5 20.53 24.29 -41.04
C ARG A 5 20.96 23.61 -39.73
N LYS A 6 22.01 22.79 -39.81
CA LYS A 6 22.89 22.38 -38.69
C LYS A 6 23.74 23.57 -38.23
N LEU A 7 24.00 23.63 -36.92
CA LEU A 7 25.06 24.44 -36.30
C LEU A 7 25.85 23.54 -35.34
N ASN A 8 27.14 23.36 -35.65
CA ASN A 8 28.19 22.95 -34.73
C ASN A 8 28.83 24.23 -34.16
N GLY A 9 29.31 24.17 -32.92
CA GLY A 9 30.14 25.20 -32.32
C GLY A 9 30.74 24.72 -31.00
N GLU A 10 31.97 24.22 -31.07
CA GLU A 10 32.88 24.02 -29.93
C GLU A 10 33.33 25.38 -29.37
N GLY A 11 33.67 25.40 -28.08
CA GLY A 11 34.28 26.57 -27.44
C GLY A 11 34.70 26.28 -26.00
N SER A 12 35.96 25.92 -25.83
CA SER A 12 36.69 25.71 -24.57
C SER A 12 37.29 27.03 -24.06
N SER A 13 37.36 27.24 -22.72
CA SER A 13 38.57 27.74 -22.02
C SER A 13 38.31 28.23 -20.59
N GLY A 14 39.13 27.73 -19.64
CA GLY A 14 39.83 28.44 -18.53
C GLY A 14 39.00 29.13 -17.44
N GLY A 15 39.28 29.05 -16.13
CA GLY A 15 40.51 28.71 -15.42
C GLY A 15 41.01 29.93 -14.63
N ALA A 16 40.70 30.01 -13.32
CA ALA A 16 41.57 30.41 -12.19
C ALA A 16 40.82 31.08 -11.00
N PRO A 17 41.35 30.99 -9.75
CA PRO A 17 40.68 31.36 -8.49
C PRO A 17 41.34 32.55 -7.74
N TYR A 18 40.62 33.18 -6.81
CA TYR A 18 41.08 34.13 -5.77
C TYR A 18 39.95 34.23 -4.72
N SER A 19 40.10 34.51 -3.42
CA SER A 19 41.16 34.53 -2.40
C SER A 19 40.47 34.85 -1.05
N GLN A 20 41.05 34.41 0.07
CA GLN A 20 40.68 34.85 1.42
C GLN A 20 41.15 36.29 1.69
N GLU A 21 40.41 37.04 2.53
CA GLU A 21 40.85 37.75 3.75
C GLU A 21 39.81 38.80 4.18
N GLY A 22 39.69 39.03 5.50
CA GLY A 22 39.14 40.29 6.02
C GLY A 22 38.25 40.19 7.26
N THR A 23 38.87 40.12 8.44
CA THR A 23 38.27 40.38 9.76
C THR A 23 38.08 41.88 9.96
N VAL A 24 36.88 42.36 10.35
CA VAL A 24 36.69 43.69 10.96
C VAL A 24 35.61 43.64 12.04
N THR A 25 35.99 44.07 13.25
CA THR A 25 35.15 44.39 14.41
C THR A 25 34.47 45.75 14.24
N GLY A 26 33.24 45.92 14.75
CA GLY A 26 32.59 47.23 14.79
C GLY A 26 31.23 47.21 15.47
N ASP A 27 31.21 47.61 16.74
CA ASP A 27 30.04 48.05 17.52
C ASP A 27 29.35 49.24 16.84
N GLY A 28 28.02 49.30 16.90
CA GLY A 28 27.28 50.39 16.27
C GLY A 28 25.76 50.35 16.46
N SER A 29 25.33 50.78 17.65
CA SER A 29 23.97 51.25 17.96
C SER A 29 23.35 52.11 16.85
N GLY A 30 22.13 51.77 16.42
CA GLY A 30 21.33 52.57 15.50
C GLY A 30 19.91 52.05 15.39
N GLY A 31 18.99 52.67 16.13
CA GLY A 31 17.58 52.28 16.17
C GLY A 31 16.85 52.45 14.84
N SER A 32 15.91 51.55 14.58
CA SER A 32 14.83 51.75 13.62
C SER A 32 13.55 51.16 14.17
N LYS A 33 12.59 52.04 14.41
CA LYS A 33 11.19 51.74 14.67
C LYS A 33 10.59 51.14 13.40
N VAL A 34 10.08 49.92 13.46
CA VAL A 34 9.09 49.43 12.50
C VAL A 34 8.02 48.64 13.26
N ASP A 35 6.79 48.90 12.85
CA ASP A 35 5.53 48.66 13.55
C ASP A 35 5.25 47.20 13.93
N ALA A 36 4.94 47.02 15.21
CA ALA A 36 4.35 45.80 15.75
C ALA A 36 2.81 45.89 15.65
N LEU A 37 2.24 45.26 14.62
CA LEU A 37 0.84 44.83 14.60
C LEU A 37 0.81 43.35 15.02
N LEU A 38 0.97 43.10 16.32
CA LEU A 38 0.56 41.83 16.93
C LEU A 38 -0.95 41.91 17.20
N ALA A 39 -1.73 41.24 16.38
CA ALA A 39 -3.11 40.93 16.72
C ALA A 39 -3.13 39.94 17.88
N ALA A 40 -3.75 40.37 18.99
CA ALA A 40 -4.02 39.56 20.15
C ALA A 40 -4.98 38.41 19.80
N ALA A 41 -4.50 37.17 19.85
CA ALA A 41 -5.35 36.00 19.99
C ALA A 41 -5.60 35.76 21.49
N PRO A 42 -6.85 35.49 21.90
CA PRO A 42 -7.18 35.29 23.31
C PRO A 42 -6.52 34.02 23.85
N ARG A 43 -5.81 34.16 24.98
CA ARG A 43 -5.31 33.05 25.78
C ARG A 43 -6.51 32.29 26.37
N LEU A 44 -6.79 31.11 25.83
CA LEU A 44 -7.65 30.14 26.50
C LEU A 44 -6.86 29.54 27.67
N SER A 45 -7.43 29.66 28.86
CA SER A 45 -6.97 28.99 30.08
C SER A 45 -7.05 27.47 29.89
N PHE A 46 -5.92 26.79 30.05
CA PHE A 46 -5.89 25.35 30.25
C PHE A 46 -6.55 25.04 31.60
N GLN A 47 -7.76 24.51 31.55
CA GLN A 47 -8.31 23.69 32.63
C GLN A 47 -7.84 22.26 32.35
N ASP A 48 -7.09 21.70 33.29
CA ASP A 48 -6.75 20.28 33.32
C ASP A 48 -8.04 19.49 33.61
N ASP A 49 -8.71 19.07 32.54
CA ASP A 49 -9.85 18.16 32.61
C ASP A 49 -9.30 16.72 32.59
N ASP A 50 -9.19 16.14 33.77
CA ASP A 50 -8.65 14.80 34.08
C ASP A 50 -9.61 13.65 33.66
N SER A 51 -10.43 13.89 32.63
CA SER A 51 -11.45 12.95 32.12
C SER A 51 -11.10 12.28 30.79
N LEU A 52 -9.94 12.59 30.20
CA LEU A 52 -9.44 11.94 28.98
C LEU A 52 -8.79 10.58 29.26
N ARG A 53 -9.61 9.59 29.66
CA ARG A 53 -9.27 8.22 29.27
C ARG A 53 -9.43 8.13 27.75
N PRO A 54 -8.41 7.68 26.99
CA PRO A 54 -8.61 7.40 25.58
C PRO A 54 -9.77 6.40 25.44
N PRO A 55 -10.67 6.59 24.46
CA PRO A 55 -11.80 5.69 24.27
C PRO A 55 -11.29 4.24 24.16
N SER A 56 -11.95 3.34 24.89
CA SER A 56 -11.71 1.90 24.79
C SER A 56 -11.83 1.47 23.33
N TYR A 57 -10.83 0.72 22.86
CA TYR A 57 -10.58 0.37 21.47
C TYR A 57 -11.60 -0.64 20.88
N ASP A 58 -12.55 -1.14 21.69
CA ASP A 58 -13.44 -2.24 21.31
C ASP A 58 -14.58 -1.85 20.33
N ASP A 59 -14.92 -0.56 20.21
CA ASP A 59 -16.18 -0.18 19.54
C ASP A 59 -16.05 0.34 18.10
N ALA A 60 -14.84 0.62 17.60
CA ALA A 60 -14.68 1.31 16.30
C ALA A 60 -14.42 0.40 15.09
N ASN A 61 -14.05 -0.88 15.29
CA ASN A 61 -13.73 -1.82 14.20
C ASN A 61 -14.35 -3.22 14.35
N SER A 62 -15.27 -3.42 15.31
CA SER A 62 -15.95 -4.72 15.48
C SER A 62 -17.05 -4.91 14.42
N VAL A 63 -16.66 -5.18 13.18
CA VAL A 63 -17.55 -5.91 12.26
C VAL A 63 -17.34 -7.38 12.60
N ARG A 64 -18.17 -7.92 13.51
CA ARG A 64 -18.26 -9.36 13.70
C ARG A 64 -18.58 -9.98 12.34
N SER A 65 -17.66 -10.78 11.78
CA SER A 65 -17.98 -11.68 10.69
C SER A 65 -18.99 -12.69 11.22
N VAL A 66 -20.28 -12.38 11.08
CA VAL A 66 -21.33 -13.37 11.26
C VAL A 66 -21.11 -14.38 10.14
N PHE A 67 -20.86 -15.64 10.49
CA PHE A 67 -21.00 -16.75 9.56
C PHE A 67 -22.42 -16.70 8.99
N LEU A 68 -22.58 -16.10 7.81
CA LEU A 68 -23.83 -16.19 7.07
C LEU A 68 -23.92 -17.65 6.59
N PRO A 69 -24.95 -18.41 6.97
CA PRO A 69 -25.15 -19.74 6.42
C PRO A 69 -25.27 -19.62 4.90
N ALA A 70 -24.56 -20.47 4.17
CA ALA A 70 -24.65 -20.55 2.72
C ALA A 70 -26.13 -20.61 2.32
N HIS A 71 -26.63 -19.55 1.67
CA HIS A 71 -27.97 -19.55 1.09
C HIS A 71 -27.98 -20.57 -0.05
N ALA A 72 -28.58 -21.73 0.23
CA ALA A 72 -28.85 -22.73 -0.78
C ALA A 72 -30.00 -22.24 -1.66
N GLY A 73 -29.74 -22.07 -2.96
CA GLY A 73 -30.78 -22.09 -3.98
C GLY A 73 -31.36 -20.73 -4.37
N GLY A 74 -30.56 -19.92 -5.06
CA GLY A 74 -31.06 -18.90 -5.97
C GLY A 74 -29.99 -18.65 -7.02
N ALA A 75 -30.21 -19.12 -8.25
CA ALA A 75 -29.35 -18.80 -9.39
C ALA A 75 -29.52 -17.31 -9.70
N GLN A 76 -28.75 -16.47 -9.00
CA GLN A 76 -28.63 -15.06 -9.34
C GLN A 76 -27.44 -14.96 -10.29
N ASP A 77 -27.72 -14.79 -11.58
CA ASP A 77 -26.74 -14.43 -12.60
C ASP A 77 -26.18 -13.03 -12.27
N GLN A 78 -25.27 -12.96 -11.30
CA GLN A 78 -24.54 -11.73 -11.00
C GLN A 78 -23.20 -11.78 -11.73
N ILE A 79 -23.23 -11.27 -12.97
CA ILE A 79 -22.02 -10.84 -13.69
C ILE A 79 -21.46 -9.65 -12.91
N GLY A 80 -20.33 -9.80 -12.22
CA GLY A 80 -19.73 -8.67 -11.51
C GLY A 80 -18.58 -8.99 -10.57
N VAL A 81 -17.83 -7.94 -10.23
CA VAL A 81 -16.74 -7.99 -9.25
C VAL A 81 -17.32 -7.83 -7.84
N GLY A 82 -17.07 -8.81 -6.98
CA GLY A 82 -17.46 -8.78 -5.58
C GLY A 82 -16.31 -8.31 -4.71
N VAL A 83 -16.46 -7.16 -4.04
CA VAL A 83 -15.64 -6.88 -2.85
C VAL A 83 -16.35 -7.53 -1.67
N GLN A 84 -15.72 -8.56 -1.12
CA GLN A 84 -16.05 -9.05 0.21
C GLN A 84 -15.24 -8.24 1.21
N ASP A 85 -15.91 -7.74 2.25
CA ASP A 85 -15.21 -7.05 3.33
C ASP A 85 -14.20 -7.99 3.97
N ALA A 86 -13.07 -7.39 4.35
CA ALA A 86 -11.85 -8.06 4.77
C ALA A 86 -12.09 -9.19 5.76
N ILE A 87 -11.36 -10.29 5.59
CA ILE A 87 -11.23 -11.27 6.65
C ILE A 87 -10.25 -10.69 7.64
N GLU A 88 -10.82 -10.11 8.68
CA GLU A 88 -10.09 -9.56 9.80
C GLU A 88 -9.85 -10.66 10.83
N PHE A 89 -8.62 -11.15 10.84
CA PHE A 89 -8.11 -11.90 11.98
C PHE A 89 -7.63 -10.89 13.04
N GLU A 90 -8.58 -10.26 13.74
CA GLU A 90 -8.25 -9.50 14.95
C GLU A 90 -8.16 -10.45 16.14
N TYR A 91 -6.98 -11.01 16.34
CA TYR A 91 -6.67 -11.72 17.56
C TYR A 91 -6.35 -10.70 18.66
N GLN A 92 -7.25 -10.54 19.63
CA GLN A 92 -6.93 -9.91 20.91
C GLN A 92 -5.98 -10.84 21.67
N PHE A 93 -4.66 -10.68 21.51
CA PHE A 93 -3.70 -11.52 22.21
C PHE A 93 -3.48 -11.03 23.65
N GLN A 94 -4.09 -11.75 24.61
CA GLN A 94 -3.41 -11.96 25.89
C GLN A 94 -2.16 -12.82 25.60
N VAL A 95 -1.00 -12.17 25.66
CA VAL A 95 0.36 -12.71 25.85
C VAL A 95 0.41 -14.24 25.96
N ALA A 96 0.79 -14.99 24.90
CA ALA A 96 1.51 -16.27 25.06
C ALA A 96 1.98 -17.00 23.78
N ARG A 97 1.36 -16.87 22.59
CA ARG A 97 1.73 -17.75 21.46
C ARG A 97 1.93 -17.02 20.14
N SER A 98 3.18 -17.06 19.67
CA SER A 98 3.61 -16.71 18.30
C SER A 98 3.24 -17.83 17.34
N TYR A 99 2.71 -17.48 16.17
CA TYR A 99 2.46 -18.45 15.09
C TYR A 99 3.44 -18.22 13.94
N GLU A 100 4.06 -19.30 13.50
CA GLU A 100 4.94 -19.36 12.33
C GLU A 100 4.12 -19.49 11.04
N GLU A 101 2.94 -20.11 11.16
CA GLU A 101 2.01 -20.40 10.08
C GLU A 101 0.58 -20.21 10.59
N LEU A 102 -0.23 -19.50 9.81
CA LEU A 102 -1.67 -19.37 10.00
C LEU A 102 -2.34 -19.93 8.74
N ALA A 103 -3.22 -20.90 8.92
CA ALA A 103 -4.04 -21.47 7.85
C ALA A 103 -5.52 -21.31 8.21
N THR A 104 -6.34 -20.95 7.23
CA THR A 104 -7.77 -20.70 7.42
C THR A 104 -8.52 -20.91 6.12
N THR A 105 -9.76 -21.37 6.21
CA THR A 105 -10.63 -21.57 5.05
C THR A 105 -11.64 -20.45 4.97
N VAL A 106 -11.81 -19.92 3.76
CA VAL A 106 -12.66 -18.76 3.50
C VAL A 106 -13.61 -19.07 2.35
N VAL A 107 -14.83 -18.57 2.43
CA VAL A 107 -15.87 -18.82 1.43
C VAL A 107 -15.88 -17.67 0.43
N ARG A 108 -15.52 -17.97 -0.81
CA ARG A 108 -15.59 -17.02 -1.93
C ARG A 108 -17.01 -16.86 -2.41
N HIS A 109 -17.25 -15.77 -3.14
CA HIS A 109 -18.48 -15.61 -3.88
C HIS A 109 -18.65 -16.75 -4.90
N ALA A 110 -19.85 -17.32 -4.99
CA ALA A 110 -20.15 -18.32 -6.02
C ALA A 110 -19.92 -17.71 -7.43
N GLY A 111 -19.28 -18.45 -8.33
CA GLY A 111 -18.93 -17.95 -9.67
C GLY A 111 -17.66 -17.09 -9.75
N SER A 112 -16.92 -16.90 -8.65
CA SER A 112 -15.59 -16.28 -8.70
C SER A 112 -14.55 -17.23 -9.31
N LYS A 113 -13.86 -16.79 -10.36
CA LYS A 113 -12.70 -17.54 -10.93
C LYS A 113 -11.47 -17.39 -10.05
N THR A 114 -11.30 -16.19 -9.51
CA THR A 114 -10.12 -15.84 -8.74
C THR A 114 -10.48 -14.95 -7.56
N THR A 115 -9.54 -14.88 -6.63
CA THR A 115 -9.53 -13.93 -5.54
C THR A 115 -8.18 -13.24 -5.52
N VAL A 116 -8.16 -11.92 -5.57
CA VAL A 116 -6.98 -11.11 -5.31
C VAL A 116 -6.90 -10.85 -3.81
N LEU A 117 -5.73 -11.12 -3.23
CA LEU A 117 -5.47 -10.88 -1.81
C LEU A 117 -4.67 -9.60 -1.62
N ALA A 118 -5.03 -8.85 -0.58
CA ALA A 118 -4.32 -7.64 -0.19
C ALA A 118 -4.02 -7.64 1.31
N ILE A 119 -2.75 -7.42 1.66
CA ILE A 119 -2.36 -7.20 3.06
C ILE A 119 -2.82 -5.81 3.48
N GLN A 120 -3.74 -5.72 4.43
CA GLN A 120 -4.23 -4.47 5.01
C GLN A 120 -3.64 -4.18 6.39
N ARG A 121 -3.30 -5.23 7.13
CA ARG A 121 -2.59 -5.16 8.41
C ARG A 121 -1.59 -6.29 8.46
N LEU A 122 -0.37 -5.99 8.90
CA LEU A 122 0.65 -7.00 9.13
C LEU A 122 1.57 -6.54 10.26
N ALA A 123 1.71 -7.39 11.27
CA ALA A 123 2.68 -7.21 12.36
C ALA A 123 3.52 -8.48 12.49
N LEU A 124 4.84 -8.35 12.30
CA LEU A 124 5.82 -9.41 12.44
C LEU A 124 6.85 -9.08 13.51
N GLY A 125 7.26 -10.10 14.26
CA GLY A 125 8.40 -10.09 15.16
C GLY A 125 8.13 -9.62 16.59
N SER A 126 9.08 -9.94 17.46
CA SER A 126 9.18 -9.40 18.82
C SER A 126 9.61 -7.93 18.76
N HIS A 127 9.45 -7.18 19.86
CA HIS A 127 9.86 -5.77 19.98
C HIS A 127 11.35 -5.53 19.61
N ARG A 128 12.20 -6.58 19.67
CA ARG A 128 13.62 -6.52 19.30
C ARG A 128 13.96 -7.74 18.43
N PRO A 129 13.69 -7.70 17.11
CA PRO A 129 14.06 -8.79 16.23
C PRO A 129 15.58 -8.98 16.26
N SER A 130 16.04 -10.22 16.24
CA SER A 130 17.46 -10.49 16.05
C SER A 130 17.88 -9.94 14.69
N THR A 131 18.97 -9.20 14.70
CA THR A 131 19.61 -8.66 13.50
C THR A 131 20.08 -9.77 12.55
N GLN A 132 20.22 -10.99 13.04
CA GLN A 132 20.66 -12.15 12.28
C GLN A 132 19.51 -12.90 11.58
N THR A 133 18.26 -12.47 11.79
CA THR A 133 17.07 -13.13 11.24
C THR A 133 16.65 -12.51 9.91
N ALA A 134 16.37 -13.34 8.91
CA ALA A 134 15.76 -12.90 7.66
C ALA A 134 14.29 -12.51 7.88
N THR A 135 13.86 -11.35 7.39
CA THR A 135 12.43 -10.99 7.40
C THR A 135 11.73 -11.63 6.23
N SER A 136 10.95 -12.68 6.46
CA SER A 136 10.13 -13.33 5.44
C SER A 136 8.65 -13.33 5.82
N PHE A 137 7.82 -13.14 4.80
CA PHE A 137 6.38 -13.28 4.86
C PHE A 137 5.89 -13.86 3.53
N SER A 138 4.95 -14.79 3.59
CA SER A 138 4.28 -15.33 2.41
C SER A 138 2.80 -15.53 2.69
N LEU A 139 1.96 -15.02 1.79
CA LEU A 139 0.51 -15.21 1.79
C LEU A 139 0.12 -15.96 0.52
N VAL A 140 -0.38 -17.16 0.69
CA VAL A 140 -0.79 -18.06 -0.40
C VAL A 140 -2.27 -18.37 -0.27
N ALA A 141 -2.96 -18.39 -1.41
CA ALA A 141 -4.34 -18.81 -1.54
C ALA A 141 -4.39 -20.08 -2.39
N VAL A 142 -4.97 -21.15 -1.87
CA VAL A 142 -5.16 -22.40 -2.60
C VAL A 142 -6.65 -22.64 -2.79
N PRO A 143 -7.17 -22.75 -4.03
CA PRO A 143 -8.58 -23.05 -4.24
C PRO A 143 -8.91 -24.45 -3.70
N LEU A 144 -9.99 -24.52 -2.93
CA LEU A 144 -10.62 -25.76 -2.47
C LEU A 144 -11.92 -26.00 -3.29
N ALA A 145 -12.74 -26.96 -2.87
CA ALA A 145 -13.99 -27.30 -3.55
C ALA A 145 -15.01 -26.13 -3.58
N ALA A 146 -15.78 -26.08 -4.68
CA ALA A 146 -17.00 -25.33 -5.02
C ALA A 146 -17.17 -23.83 -4.67
N ASN A 147 -16.24 -23.21 -3.95
CA ASN A 147 -16.16 -21.78 -3.60
C ASN A 147 -15.21 -21.54 -2.41
N GLN A 148 -14.57 -22.56 -1.85
CA GLN A 148 -13.66 -22.37 -0.74
C GLN A 148 -12.25 -22.00 -1.22
N LEU A 149 -11.54 -21.29 -0.36
CA LEU A 149 -10.13 -20.92 -0.53
C LEU A 149 -9.42 -21.18 0.79
N GLU A 150 -8.32 -21.91 0.76
CA GLU A 150 -7.41 -22.03 1.89
C GLU A 150 -6.40 -20.88 1.82
N LEU A 151 -6.40 -20.02 2.83
CA LEU A 151 -5.41 -18.97 2.99
C LEU A 151 -4.33 -19.46 3.95
N THR A 152 -3.08 -19.45 3.50
CA THR A 152 -1.92 -19.77 4.32
C THR A 152 -1.01 -18.56 4.40
N ALA A 153 -0.81 -18.02 5.60
CA ALA A 153 0.18 -17.00 5.88
C ALA A 153 1.34 -17.61 6.67
N LYS A 154 2.57 -17.46 6.16
CA LYS A 154 3.79 -17.95 6.81
C LYS A 154 4.72 -16.79 7.09
N ALA A 155 5.35 -16.80 8.26
CA ALA A 155 6.42 -15.88 8.64
C ALA A 155 7.63 -16.69 9.12
N ASN A 156 8.81 -16.05 9.17
CA ASN A 156 9.96 -16.67 9.83
C ASN A 156 9.60 -17.00 11.30
N PRO A 157 9.92 -18.22 11.80
CA PRO A 157 9.76 -18.60 13.21
C PRO A 157 10.16 -17.52 14.23
N GLU A 158 11.29 -16.87 13.98
CA GLU A 158 11.86 -15.85 14.85
C GLU A 158 11.13 -14.49 14.74
N LEU A 159 10.38 -14.29 13.65
CA LEU A 159 9.57 -13.10 13.38
C LEU A 159 8.07 -13.39 13.49
N ALA A 160 7.71 -14.17 14.51
CA ALA A 160 6.35 -14.38 15.02
C ALA A 160 5.31 -13.42 14.45
N MET A 161 4.34 -13.94 13.70
CA MET A 161 3.23 -13.15 13.20
C MET A 161 2.28 -12.80 14.35
N ARG A 162 2.08 -11.50 14.59
CA ARG A 162 1.28 -10.96 15.70
C ARG A 162 -0.09 -10.45 15.28
N SER A 163 -0.24 -10.03 14.03
CA SER A 163 -1.50 -9.53 13.51
C SER A 163 -1.46 -9.58 11.99
N LEU A 164 -2.55 -10.02 11.39
CA LEU A 164 -2.72 -10.08 9.94
C LEU A 164 -4.18 -9.74 9.61
N LYS A 165 -4.40 -8.77 8.73
CA LYS A 165 -5.69 -8.49 8.10
C LYS A 165 -5.52 -8.57 6.61
N VAL A 166 -6.34 -9.40 5.97
CA VAL A 166 -6.29 -9.62 4.53
C VAL A 166 -7.62 -9.17 3.92
N GLY A 167 -7.55 -8.25 2.98
CA GLY A 167 -8.66 -7.94 2.10
C GLY A 167 -8.75 -9.00 1.00
N MET A 168 -9.98 -9.34 0.60
CA MET A 168 -10.25 -10.20 -0.54
C MET A 168 -11.06 -9.47 -1.61
N LEU A 169 -10.63 -9.60 -2.85
CA LEU A 169 -11.34 -9.10 -4.01
C LEU A 169 -11.66 -10.28 -4.92
N ASP A 170 -12.93 -10.67 -4.95
CA ASP A 170 -13.41 -11.74 -5.82
C ASP A 170 -13.73 -11.16 -7.20
N ILE A 171 -13.09 -11.72 -8.22
CA ILE A 171 -13.30 -11.32 -9.61
C ILE A 171 -14.06 -12.46 -10.30
N ALA A 172 -15.22 -12.13 -10.87
CA ALA A 172 -16.03 -13.09 -11.62
C ALA A 172 -15.25 -13.68 -12.80
N GLU A 173 -15.56 -14.92 -13.14
CA GLU A 173 -14.90 -15.66 -14.21
C GLU A 173 -14.98 -15.00 -15.58
N ASP A 174 -16.10 -14.34 -15.81
CA ASP A 174 -16.53 -13.76 -17.06
C ASP A 174 -16.39 -12.24 -17.07
N ASP A 175 -15.78 -11.60 -16.05
CA ASP A 175 -15.58 -10.14 -16.10
C ASP A 175 -14.64 -9.80 -17.26
N PRO A 176 -15.13 -9.13 -18.32
CA PRO A 176 -14.35 -8.90 -19.52
C PRO A 176 -13.28 -7.82 -19.31
N ASP A 177 -13.49 -6.94 -18.32
CA ASP A 177 -12.72 -5.73 -18.12
C ASP A 177 -11.49 -5.96 -17.25
N ILE A 178 -11.58 -6.85 -16.26
CA ILE A 178 -10.46 -7.08 -15.34
C ILE A 178 -9.63 -8.27 -15.77
N GLN A 179 -8.31 -8.06 -15.82
CA GLN A 179 -7.33 -9.13 -15.92
C GLN A 179 -6.36 -9.05 -14.74
N PHE A 180 -5.82 -10.19 -14.33
CA PHE A 180 -4.97 -10.28 -13.16
C PHE A 180 -3.96 -11.41 -13.34
N GLY A 181 -2.96 -11.44 -12.47
CA GLY A 181 -2.01 -12.53 -12.41
C GLY A 181 -1.01 -12.33 -11.27
N THR A 182 0.02 -13.16 -11.23
CA THR A 182 1.08 -13.06 -10.23
C THR A 182 2.42 -12.87 -10.93
N ILE A 183 3.24 -11.98 -10.39
CA ILE A 183 4.64 -11.85 -10.77
C ILE A 183 5.50 -12.41 -9.64
N ASP A 184 6.45 -13.26 -10.01
CA ASP A 184 7.42 -13.86 -9.12
C ASP A 184 8.83 -13.36 -9.47
N TRP A 185 9.49 -12.70 -8.51
CA TRP A 185 10.86 -12.21 -8.66
C TRP A 185 11.91 -13.18 -8.09
N SER A 186 11.52 -14.26 -7.41
CA SER A 186 12.45 -15.22 -6.78
C SER A 186 13.16 -16.13 -7.77
N GLU A 187 12.48 -16.52 -8.85
CA GLU A 187 12.97 -17.53 -9.82
C GLU A 187 14.20 -17.06 -10.62
N ARG A 188 14.63 -15.79 -10.47
CA ARG A 188 15.65 -15.19 -11.35
C ARG A 188 16.92 -14.72 -10.65
N GLY A 189 17.16 -15.16 -9.41
CA GLY A 189 18.46 -15.04 -8.75
C GLY A 189 18.88 -13.60 -8.47
N THR A 190 18.35 -13.01 -7.40
CA THR A 190 18.69 -11.67 -6.87
C THR A 190 20.09 -11.63 -6.22
N GLY A 191 21.11 -12.21 -6.86
CA GLY A 191 22.45 -12.38 -6.32
C GLY A 191 23.44 -11.21 -6.52
N LYS A 192 23.14 -10.23 -7.39
CA LYS A 192 24.02 -9.07 -7.69
C LYS A 192 23.43 -7.70 -7.29
N PRO A 193 23.83 -7.11 -6.13
CA PRO A 193 23.25 -5.85 -5.65
C PRO A 193 23.49 -4.69 -6.63
N GLY A 194 22.46 -3.93 -6.98
CA GLY A 194 22.63 -2.67 -7.71
C GLY A 194 21.47 -2.25 -8.63
N VAL A 195 20.91 -3.17 -9.41
CA VAL A 195 19.72 -2.93 -10.27
C VAL A 195 19.05 -4.28 -10.51
N TYR A 196 17.92 -4.55 -9.86
CA TYR A 196 17.11 -5.73 -10.16
C TYR A 196 15.78 -5.25 -10.70
N GLY A 197 15.59 -5.24 -12.01
CA GLY A 197 14.27 -4.89 -12.55
C GLY A 197 14.24 -4.24 -13.92
N THR A 198 15.04 -4.68 -14.89
CA THR A 198 14.79 -4.30 -16.29
C THR A 198 14.34 -5.44 -17.20
N GLU A 199 14.46 -6.72 -16.81
CA GLU A 199 14.21 -7.82 -17.76
C GLU A 199 13.40 -8.98 -17.18
N LEU A 200 12.34 -8.68 -16.43
CA LEU A 200 11.23 -9.62 -16.49
C LEU A 200 10.62 -9.53 -17.90
N PRO A 201 10.22 -10.66 -18.51
CA PRO A 201 9.50 -10.62 -19.76
C PRO A 201 8.27 -9.74 -19.60
N PRO A 202 7.85 -9.04 -20.66
CA PRO A 202 6.58 -8.35 -20.63
C PRO A 202 5.47 -9.33 -20.23
N VAL A 203 4.57 -8.85 -19.40
CA VAL A 203 3.31 -9.54 -19.12
C VAL A 203 2.35 -9.14 -20.23
N PHE A 204 1.88 -10.12 -21.00
CA PHE A 204 0.85 -9.91 -22.00
C PHE A 204 -0.53 -10.13 -21.38
N PHE A 205 -1.47 -9.26 -21.73
CA PHE A 205 -2.86 -9.47 -21.42
C PHE A 205 -3.42 -10.59 -22.30
N GLU A 206 -4.23 -11.46 -21.72
CA GLU A 206 -5.02 -12.45 -22.45
C GLU A 206 -5.93 -11.75 -23.47
N ARG A 207 -6.43 -10.57 -23.11
CA ARG A 207 -7.25 -9.70 -23.95
C ARG A 207 -6.64 -8.30 -24.04
N PRO A 208 -6.30 -7.79 -25.23
CA PRO A 208 -5.84 -6.41 -25.36
C PRO A 208 -6.92 -5.41 -24.94
N TYR A 209 -6.51 -4.30 -24.33
CA TYR A 209 -7.39 -3.20 -23.96
C TYR A 209 -7.52 -2.17 -25.11
N SER A 210 -8.63 -1.43 -25.14
CA SER A 210 -8.82 -0.28 -26.04
C SER A 210 -7.82 0.85 -25.77
N MET A 211 -7.45 1.03 -24.50
CA MET A 211 -6.46 1.99 -24.01
C MET A 211 -5.57 1.31 -22.97
N PRO A 212 -4.31 1.74 -22.80
CA PRO A 212 -3.46 1.23 -21.72
C PRO A 212 -4.19 1.25 -20.37
N PRO A 213 -4.38 0.09 -19.71
CA PRO A 213 -5.06 0.02 -18.43
C PRO A 213 -4.20 0.60 -17.31
N ASP A 214 -4.83 0.95 -16.20
CA ASP A 214 -4.12 1.19 -14.95
C ASP A 214 -3.73 -0.17 -14.34
N ILE A 215 -2.45 -0.34 -13.97
CA ILE A 215 -1.94 -1.57 -13.37
C ILE A 215 -1.66 -1.34 -11.89
N LEU A 216 -2.29 -2.15 -11.06
CA LEU A 216 -2.09 -2.16 -9.62
C LEU A 216 -1.33 -3.42 -9.22
N MET A 217 -0.57 -3.31 -8.14
CA MET A 217 0.17 -4.44 -7.57
C MET A 217 -0.09 -4.53 -6.07
N PHE A 218 -0.22 -5.75 -5.59
CA PHE A 218 -0.42 -6.09 -4.18
C PHE A 218 0.63 -7.11 -3.77
N LEU A 219 1.46 -6.75 -2.80
CA LEU A 219 2.48 -7.65 -2.25
C LEU A 219 1.79 -8.79 -1.49
N ASN A 220 2.21 -10.01 -1.77
CA ASN A 220 1.74 -11.21 -1.05
C ASN A 220 2.92 -12.03 -0.50
N THR A 221 4.10 -11.98 -1.10
CA THR A 221 5.32 -12.60 -0.59
C THR A 221 6.48 -11.62 -0.62
N PHE A 222 7.29 -11.60 0.43
CA PHE A 222 8.58 -10.92 0.45
C PHE A 222 9.53 -11.57 1.45
N ALA A 223 10.82 -11.60 1.12
CA ALA A 223 11.88 -12.00 2.03
C ALA A 223 13.10 -11.09 1.89
N PHE A 224 13.65 -10.62 3.02
CA PHE A 224 14.84 -9.78 3.10
C PHE A 224 15.94 -10.50 3.86
N LYS A 225 17.20 -10.33 3.43
CA LYS A 225 18.33 -10.82 4.23
C LYS A 225 18.37 -10.11 5.59
N PRO A 226 18.94 -10.79 6.61
CA PRO A 226 19.24 -10.16 7.88
C PRO A 226 20.03 -8.86 7.70
N ASN A 227 19.81 -7.88 8.57
CA ASN A 227 20.51 -6.58 8.56
C ASN A 227 20.42 -5.76 7.26
N SER A 228 19.49 -6.06 6.36
CA SER A 228 19.30 -5.28 5.13
C SER A 228 18.05 -4.42 5.21
N LEU A 229 18.14 -3.15 4.78
CA LEU A 229 16.98 -2.25 4.72
C LEU A 229 15.79 -2.97 4.10
N ARG A 230 14.60 -2.84 4.67
CA ARG A 230 13.41 -3.52 4.14
C ARG A 230 12.72 -2.60 3.16
N LYS A 231 13.32 -2.49 1.97
CA LYS A 231 12.81 -1.68 0.87
C LYS A 231 12.46 -2.54 -0.33
N ILE A 232 11.19 -2.52 -0.69
CA ILE A 232 10.66 -3.22 -1.86
C ILE A 232 9.50 -2.42 -2.45
N ARG A 233 9.51 -2.26 -3.77
CA ARG A 233 8.43 -1.62 -4.50
C ARG A 233 8.26 -2.21 -5.90
N PRO A 234 7.33 -3.15 -6.09
CA PRO A 234 6.77 -3.47 -7.40
C PRO A 234 6.20 -2.22 -8.07
N SER A 235 6.39 -2.15 -9.38
CA SER A 235 6.03 -1.04 -10.27
C SER A 235 6.03 -1.55 -11.71
N ILE A 236 5.74 -0.67 -12.67
CA ILE A 236 5.81 -0.99 -14.10
C ILE A 236 6.69 -0.01 -14.86
N ILE A 237 7.28 -0.46 -15.98
CA ILE A 237 7.93 0.37 -16.98
C ILE A 237 6.95 0.52 -18.14
N GLY A 238 5.96 1.38 -17.94
CA GLY A 238 4.89 1.62 -18.92
C GLY A 238 3.88 0.47 -19.02
N ALA A 239 2.68 0.83 -19.44
CA ALA A 239 1.63 -0.10 -19.87
C ALA A 239 1.23 0.27 -21.30
N GLY A 240 1.08 -0.74 -22.14
CA GLY A 240 0.47 -0.64 -23.46
C GLY A 240 -0.90 -1.32 -23.46
N GLN A 241 -1.56 -1.34 -24.62
CA GLN A 241 -2.83 -2.05 -24.79
C GLN A 241 -2.68 -3.58 -24.68
N GLN A 242 -1.51 -4.12 -25.00
CA GLN A 242 -1.27 -5.57 -25.06
C GLN A 242 -0.60 -6.14 -23.80
N GLY A 243 -0.05 -5.28 -22.94
CA GLY A 243 0.74 -5.74 -21.80
C GLY A 243 1.50 -4.63 -21.11
N PHE A 244 2.36 -5.01 -20.17
CA PHE A 244 3.21 -4.10 -19.41
C PHE A 244 4.53 -4.77 -19.04
N HIS A 245 5.54 -3.97 -18.66
CA HIS A 245 6.82 -4.47 -18.19
C HIS A 245 6.90 -4.34 -16.67
N PRO A 246 6.87 -5.44 -15.90
CA PRO A 246 6.99 -5.36 -14.45
C PRO A 246 8.41 -4.99 -14.02
N LYS A 247 8.50 -4.14 -12.99
CA LYS A 247 9.75 -3.68 -12.38
C LYS A 247 9.63 -3.73 -10.87
N ILE A 248 10.68 -4.21 -10.21
CA ILE A 248 10.82 -4.09 -8.77
C ILE A 248 11.89 -3.07 -8.46
N THR A 249 11.67 -2.24 -7.45
CA THR A 249 12.68 -1.33 -6.91
C THR A 249 13.01 -1.80 -5.50
N THR A 250 14.25 -2.21 -5.32
CA THR A 250 14.83 -2.54 -4.01
C THR A 250 15.76 -1.40 -3.63
N GLY A 251 15.93 -1.10 -2.34
CA GLY A 251 16.92 -0.12 -1.90
C GLY A 251 18.34 -0.66 -2.04
N THR A 252 19.21 -0.35 -1.08
CA THR A 252 20.42 -1.15 -0.82
C THR A 252 20.10 -2.54 -0.24
N SER A 253 18.81 -2.89 -0.21
CA SER A 253 18.28 -4.13 0.33
C SER A 253 18.68 -5.32 -0.54
N THR A 254 19.11 -6.38 0.13
CA THR A 254 19.26 -7.69 -0.51
C THR A 254 17.95 -8.44 -0.35
N LEU A 255 17.03 -8.17 -1.27
CA LEU A 255 15.79 -8.91 -1.42
C LEU A 255 16.12 -10.38 -1.79
N ILE A 256 15.58 -11.33 -1.03
CA ILE A 256 15.71 -12.77 -1.27
C ILE A 256 14.57 -13.25 -2.18
N ASP A 257 13.34 -12.85 -1.86
CA ASP A 257 12.12 -13.29 -2.55
C ASP A 257 11.13 -12.12 -2.58
N ALA A 258 10.36 -12.03 -3.65
CA ALA A 258 9.17 -11.20 -3.72
C ALA A 258 8.17 -11.77 -4.73
N LYS A 259 6.89 -11.71 -4.35
CA LYS A 259 5.78 -11.94 -5.26
C LYS A 259 4.73 -10.85 -5.06
N ALA A 260 4.07 -10.51 -6.16
CA ALA A 260 2.94 -9.59 -6.14
C ALA A 260 1.85 -10.07 -7.08
N THR A 261 0.60 -9.95 -6.65
CA THR A 261 -0.55 -10.07 -7.53
C THR A 261 -0.74 -8.74 -8.25
N TRP A 262 -0.89 -8.76 -9.56
CA TRP A 262 -1.23 -7.59 -10.36
C TRP A 262 -2.68 -7.63 -10.81
N VAL A 263 -3.28 -6.45 -10.98
CA VAL A 263 -4.64 -6.27 -11.50
C VAL A 263 -4.60 -5.15 -12.54
N ALA A 264 -5.14 -5.42 -13.73
CA ALA A 264 -5.31 -4.47 -14.82
C ALA A 264 -6.75 -3.95 -14.84
N ILE A 265 -6.90 -2.64 -14.73
CA ILE A 265 -8.18 -1.93 -14.70
C ILE A 265 -8.30 -1.05 -15.96
N PRO A 266 -9.34 -1.20 -16.79
CA PRO A 266 -9.50 -0.39 -17.99
C PRO A 266 -9.65 1.09 -17.64
N LYS A 267 -8.94 1.94 -18.39
CA LYS A 267 -8.86 3.38 -18.12
C LYS A 267 -10.19 4.12 -18.29
N ASP A 268 -11.02 3.64 -19.22
CA ASP A 268 -12.35 4.13 -19.56
C ASP A 268 -13.48 3.47 -18.75
N SER A 269 -13.16 2.62 -17.78
CA SER A 269 -14.20 1.96 -17.00
C SER A 269 -14.96 2.96 -16.13
N MET A 270 -16.29 2.99 -16.29
CA MET A 270 -17.20 3.68 -15.37
C MET A 270 -17.47 2.85 -14.11
N ARG A 271 -17.04 1.58 -14.07
CA ARG A 271 -17.24 0.67 -12.93
C ARG A 271 -16.15 0.79 -11.88
N PHE A 272 -14.93 1.19 -12.28
CA PHE A 272 -13.74 1.10 -11.45
C PHE A 272 -12.94 2.37 -11.42
N ASP A 273 -12.63 2.89 -10.23
CA ASP A 273 -11.58 3.88 -10.06
C ASP A 273 -10.43 3.30 -9.26
N CYS A 274 -9.19 3.70 -9.53
CA CYS A 274 -8.06 3.12 -8.83
C CYS A 274 -6.86 4.04 -8.80
N GLY A 275 -5.89 3.68 -7.96
CA GLY A 275 -4.64 4.42 -7.87
C GLY A 275 -3.72 3.88 -6.80
N ILE A 276 -2.67 4.66 -6.57
CA ILE A 276 -1.65 4.39 -5.57
C ILE A 276 -1.46 5.65 -4.73
N PHE A 277 -1.34 5.50 -3.42
CA PHE A 277 -0.84 6.56 -2.56
C PHE A 277 0.37 6.07 -1.76
N GLU A 278 1.23 7.01 -1.40
CA GLU A 278 2.49 6.73 -0.74
C GLU A 278 2.58 7.52 0.55
N VAL A 279 3.12 6.86 1.56
CA VAL A 279 3.53 7.50 2.80
C VAL A 279 5.03 7.42 2.87
N ALA A 280 5.65 8.58 3.07
CA ALA A 280 7.08 8.71 3.27
C ALA A 280 7.29 9.69 4.44
N PRO A 281 8.24 9.39 5.33
CA PRO A 281 8.53 10.26 6.46
C PRO A 281 9.26 11.50 5.92
N LYS A 282 8.91 12.67 6.46
CA LYS A 282 9.71 13.87 6.23
C LYS A 282 11.05 13.70 6.94
N ALA A 283 12.13 14.25 6.38
CA ALA A 283 13.51 14.08 6.85
C ALA A 283 13.77 14.42 8.33
N SER A 284 12.81 15.03 9.03
CA SER A 284 12.89 15.44 10.43
C SER A 284 11.72 14.96 11.31
N ALA A 285 10.78 14.17 10.77
CA ALA A 285 9.54 13.81 11.47
C ALA A 285 9.36 12.29 11.56
N THR A 286 9.12 11.82 12.79
CA THR A 286 8.82 10.43 13.06
C THR A 286 7.33 10.31 13.35
N ALA A 287 6.58 10.20 12.27
CA ALA A 287 5.15 10.00 12.34
C ALA A 287 4.85 8.51 12.56
N SER A 288 4.14 8.18 13.63
CA SER A 288 3.56 6.83 13.80
C SER A 288 2.33 6.61 12.92
N SER A 289 1.77 7.69 12.37
CA SER A 289 0.56 7.66 11.56
C SER A 289 0.63 8.71 10.46
N PHE A 290 0.19 8.33 9.26
CA PHE A 290 -0.06 9.22 8.14
C PHE A 290 -1.54 9.20 7.80
N THR A 291 -2.09 10.33 7.38
CA THR A 291 -3.47 10.45 6.93
C THR A 291 -3.51 11.18 5.59
N GLY A 292 -4.57 10.92 4.84
CA GLY A 292 -4.84 11.64 3.60
C GLY A 292 -6.22 11.32 3.06
N THR A 293 -6.53 11.88 1.90
CA THR A 293 -7.79 11.65 1.20
C THR A 293 -7.50 11.24 -0.24
N VAL A 294 -8.42 10.46 -0.79
CA VAL A 294 -8.50 10.15 -2.21
C VAL A 294 -9.80 10.74 -2.72
N GLN A 295 -9.72 11.48 -3.82
CA GLN A 295 -10.89 11.90 -4.58
C GLN A 295 -11.04 10.99 -5.79
N PHE A 296 -12.25 10.49 -6.00
CA PHE A 296 -12.59 9.74 -7.19
C PHE A 296 -12.68 10.66 -8.39
N THR A 297 -12.48 10.08 -9.57
CA THR A 297 -12.76 10.75 -10.84
C THR A 297 -14.21 11.24 -10.84
N LYS A 298 -14.40 12.49 -11.24
CA LYS A 298 -15.70 13.16 -11.16
C LYS A 298 -16.79 12.36 -11.87
N TRP A 299 -17.96 12.25 -11.24
CA TRP A 299 -19.16 11.58 -11.76
C TRP A 299 -19.05 10.06 -11.97
N LYS A 300 -17.98 9.44 -11.47
CA LYS A 300 -17.76 8.00 -11.64
C LYS A 300 -18.75 7.16 -10.85
N PHE A 301 -19.11 7.61 -9.64
CA PHE A 301 -20.02 6.90 -8.76
C PHE A 301 -21.28 7.73 -8.46
N PRO A 302 -22.49 7.14 -8.53
CA PRO A 302 -23.73 7.83 -8.18
C PRO A 302 -23.77 8.21 -6.69
N LYS A 303 -24.32 9.40 -6.38
CA LYS A 303 -24.42 9.91 -5.00
C LYS A 303 -25.13 8.97 -4.02
N LYS A 304 -26.12 8.21 -4.50
CA LYS A 304 -26.91 7.29 -3.68
C LYS A 304 -26.28 5.90 -3.53
N GLN A 305 -25.18 5.62 -4.24
CA GLN A 305 -24.54 4.31 -4.31
C GLN A 305 -23.03 4.52 -4.24
N PRO A 306 -22.47 4.81 -3.04
CA PRO A 306 -21.03 4.89 -2.88
C PRO A 306 -20.38 3.57 -3.30
N PRO A 307 -19.16 3.58 -3.87
CA PRO A 307 -18.49 2.35 -4.28
C PRO A 307 -18.04 1.55 -3.05
N LYS A 308 -17.65 0.29 -3.25
CA LYS A 308 -16.82 -0.45 -2.29
C LYS A 308 -15.35 -0.16 -2.56
N VAL A 309 -14.52 -0.06 -1.51
CA VAL A 309 -13.08 0.21 -1.65
C VAL A 309 -12.26 -0.95 -1.13
N PHE A 310 -11.38 -1.44 -2.00
CA PHE A 310 -10.35 -2.42 -1.70
C PHE A 310 -9.00 -1.71 -1.63
N VAL A 311 -8.24 -1.90 -0.56
CA VAL A 311 -6.90 -1.32 -0.37
C VAL A 311 -5.92 -2.41 0.06
N GLY A 312 -4.67 -2.29 -0.36
CA GLY A 312 -3.64 -3.26 -0.01
C GLY A 312 -2.22 -2.70 -0.10
N LEU A 313 -1.32 -3.35 0.65
CA LEU A 313 0.10 -3.06 0.63
C LEU A 313 0.69 -3.36 -0.76
N ALA A 314 1.27 -2.35 -1.37
CA ALA A 314 1.96 -2.44 -2.66
C ALA A 314 3.48 -2.30 -2.52
N GLY A 315 3.98 -1.63 -1.48
CA GLY A 315 5.41 -1.42 -1.27
C GLY A 315 5.74 -1.05 0.16
N ILE A 316 6.99 -1.29 0.55
CA ILE A 316 7.51 -1.07 1.91
C ILE A 316 8.84 -0.32 1.81
N ASP A 317 9.07 0.61 2.73
CA ASP A 317 10.38 1.20 3.01
C ASP A 317 10.57 1.30 4.53
N MET A 318 11.22 0.31 5.14
CA MET A 318 11.41 0.25 6.59
C MET A 318 12.87 -0.02 6.95
N ASP A 319 13.32 0.51 8.09
CA ASP A 319 14.62 0.16 8.66
C ASP A 319 14.67 -1.30 9.14
N THR A 320 15.85 -1.77 9.55
CA THR A 320 16.11 -3.14 10.04
C THR A 320 15.96 -3.31 11.54
N THR A 321 15.91 -2.23 12.29
CA THR A 321 16.13 -2.23 13.74
C THR A 321 14.85 -2.53 14.52
N ARG A 322 13.71 -2.62 13.83
CA ARG A 322 12.38 -2.67 14.44
C ARG A 322 11.50 -3.79 13.90
N PRO A 323 10.47 -4.18 14.67
CA PRO A 323 9.46 -5.11 14.18
C PRO A 323 8.76 -4.51 12.94
N PHE A 324 8.34 -5.38 12.02
CA PHE A 324 7.58 -4.92 10.87
C PHE A 324 6.13 -4.75 11.30
N ARG A 325 5.59 -3.53 11.29
CA ARG A 325 4.18 -3.28 11.67
C ARG A 325 3.55 -2.23 10.79
N TYR A 326 2.40 -2.57 10.26
CA TYR A 326 1.70 -1.74 9.30
C TYR A 326 0.20 -2.02 9.34
N SER A 327 -0.61 -0.98 9.25
CA SER A 327 -2.05 -1.08 9.03
C SER A 327 -2.52 0.08 8.20
N VAL A 328 -3.50 -0.19 7.35
CA VAL A 328 -4.30 0.83 6.68
C VAL A 328 -5.74 0.73 7.14
N ALA A 329 -6.33 1.88 7.40
CA ALA A 329 -7.76 2.05 7.62
C ALA A 329 -8.31 3.02 6.56
N VAL A 330 -9.50 2.71 6.07
CA VAL A 330 -10.27 3.56 5.17
C VAL A 330 -11.51 4.03 5.92
N THR A 331 -11.79 5.33 5.88
CA THR A 331 -12.92 5.97 6.57
C THR A 331 -13.56 7.02 5.68
N GLY A 332 -14.76 7.48 6.04
CA GLY A 332 -15.42 8.57 5.31
C GLY A 332 -15.68 8.25 3.83
N LEU A 333 -15.97 6.98 3.52
CA LEU A 333 -16.25 6.53 2.15
C LEU A 333 -17.56 7.17 1.64
N SER A 334 -17.47 7.82 0.48
CA SER A 334 -18.59 8.46 -0.20
C SER A 334 -18.47 8.27 -1.71
N HIS A 335 -19.44 8.75 -2.48
CA HIS A 335 -19.36 8.77 -3.95
C HIS A 335 -18.25 9.68 -4.52
N GLU A 336 -17.69 10.58 -3.72
CA GLU A 336 -16.65 11.54 -4.15
C GLU A 336 -15.24 11.06 -3.79
N GLY A 337 -15.10 10.13 -2.85
CA GLY A 337 -13.80 9.71 -2.35
C GLY A 337 -13.85 9.04 -0.98
N PHE A 338 -12.67 8.89 -0.38
CA PHE A 338 -12.49 8.34 0.96
C PHE A 338 -11.29 8.97 1.67
N SER A 339 -11.27 8.87 2.99
CA SER A 339 -10.10 9.19 3.82
C SER A 339 -9.35 7.90 4.15
N TRP A 340 -8.03 7.99 4.25
CA TRP A 340 -7.19 6.87 4.64
C TRP A 340 -6.28 7.25 5.81
N THR A 341 -5.95 6.25 6.62
CA THR A 341 -4.95 6.36 7.68
C THR A 341 -4.02 5.18 7.57
N VAL A 342 -2.72 5.43 7.51
CA VAL A 342 -1.68 4.40 7.56
C VAL A 342 -0.94 4.52 8.88
N ARG A 343 -0.88 3.44 9.65
CA ARG A 343 -0.21 3.42 10.94
C ARG A 343 0.91 2.40 10.99
N ASN A 344 1.93 2.79 11.72
CA ASN A 344 2.91 1.89 12.28
C ASN A 344 2.82 2.05 13.81
N TRP A 345 2.55 0.97 14.53
CA TRP A 345 2.32 1.01 15.98
C TRP A 345 3.34 0.15 16.73
N ASP A 346 4.02 0.75 17.71
CA ASP A 346 4.75 0.09 18.79
C ASP A 346 5.06 1.14 19.87
N ASP A 347 5.74 0.73 20.94
CA ASP A 347 6.16 1.64 22.01
C ASP A 347 6.86 2.88 21.46
N SER A 348 6.24 4.01 21.80
CA SER A 348 6.41 5.38 21.31
C SER A 348 7.79 6.01 21.55
N THR A 349 8.77 5.24 22.01
CA THR A 349 10.03 5.76 22.52
C THR A 349 11.09 6.04 21.45
N PHE A 350 10.87 5.63 20.19
CA PHE A 350 11.92 5.69 19.18
C PHE A 350 11.47 6.36 17.89
N ALA A 351 12.17 7.44 17.57
CA ALA A 351 12.11 8.13 16.30
C ALA A 351 12.73 7.25 15.20
N TYR A 352 11.94 6.77 14.24
CA TYR A 352 12.47 6.15 13.02
C TYR A 352 11.69 6.49 11.75
N SER A 353 12.36 6.26 10.62
CA SER A 353 11.89 6.55 9.27
C SER A 353 11.25 5.30 8.67
N TRP A 354 9.98 5.37 8.29
CA TRP A 354 9.28 4.32 7.56
C TRP A 354 8.35 4.91 6.51
N GLY A 355 8.16 4.17 5.43
CA GLY A 355 7.24 4.46 4.35
C GLY A 355 6.55 3.21 3.82
N ALA A 356 5.48 3.42 3.07
CA ALA A 356 4.72 2.36 2.41
C ALA A 356 4.05 2.92 1.16
N ALA A 357 3.82 2.05 0.18
CA ALA A 357 3.03 2.35 -1.01
C ALA A 357 1.80 1.44 -1.01
N LEU A 358 0.63 2.00 -1.28
CA LEU A 358 -0.66 1.33 -1.12
C LEU A 358 -1.44 1.44 -2.41
N SER A 359 -1.86 0.31 -2.96
CA SER A 359 -2.77 0.26 -4.11
C SER A 359 -4.21 0.22 -3.62
N TRP A 360 -5.11 0.91 -4.33
CA TRP A 360 -6.54 0.88 -4.03
C TRP A 360 -7.39 0.74 -5.29
N ILE A 361 -8.55 0.10 -5.15
CA ILE A 361 -9.58 -0.07 -6.17
C ILE A 361 -10.93 0.30 -5.55
N ALA A 362 -11.67 1.21 -6.18
CA ALA A 362 -13.06 1.52 -5.88
C ALA A 362 -13.96 0.88 -6.94
N ILE A 363 -14.94 0.08 -6.53
CA ILE A 363 -15.83 -0.69 -7.40
C ILE A 363 -17.25 -0.21 -7.20
N ALA A 364 -17.91 0.19 -8.29
CA ALA A 364 -19.31 0.59 -8.27
C ALA A 364 -20.18 -0.55 -7.72
N ASN A 365 -21.11 -0.21 -6.83
CA ASN A 365 -22.12 -1.18 -6.42
C ASN A 365 -23.04 -1.48 -7.61
N PRO A 366 -23.48 -2.74 -7.79
CA PRO A 366 -24.49 -3.05 -8.78
C PRO A 366 -25.76 -2.23 -8.49
N PRO A 367 -26.46 -1.73 -9.52
CA PRO A 367 -27.69 -1.00 -9.31
C PRO A 367 -28.67 -1.92 -8.56
N ILE A 368 -29.30 -1.39 -7.51
CA ILE A 368 -30.38 -2.06 -6.82
C ILE A 368 -31.54 -2.11 -7.81
N THR A 369 -31.68 -3.21 -8.52
CA THR A 369 -32.89 -3.50 -9.30
C THR A 369 -34.01 -3.67 -8.28
N ALA A 370 -34.97 -2.74 -8.25
CA ALA A 370 -36.17 -2.91 -7.43
C ALA A 370 -36.87 -4.19 -7.92
N LEU A 371 -36.93 -5.20 -7.04
CA LEU A 371 -37.64 -6.45 -7.28
C LEU A 371 -39.15 -6.25 -7.22
#